data_AF-A0A2M7CTQ1-F1
#
_entry.id   AF-A0A2M7CTQ1-F1
#
_cell.length_a   1.000
_cell.length_b   1.000
_cell.length_c   1.000
_cell.angle_alpha   90.00
_cell.angle_beta   90.00
_cell.angle_gamma   90.00
#
_symmetry.space_group_name_H-M   'P 1'
#
loop_
_entity.id
_entity.type
_entity.pdbx_description
1 polymer ?
#
loop_
_entity_poly.entity_id
_entity_poly.type
_entity_poly.pdbx_seq_one_letter_code
_entity_poly.pdbx_strand_id
1 'polypeptide(L)'
;WRVAWELQQPYVLHYHRQWTISRDLHRRLLSFWQRHAVIARSDFSLVRSLVRQWNGEPEPFHPYLWLDELRAGFIDFARTDPTAHRRELEAHLAQYHGQLPHAPVEAWRADLAQVKTWVSAIQQRGGNVIFYATPISGLRHQVEEQTYPRALYWDQLGPATGAPTLHADDVPALRDFPLADESHIDYHDKVRYTNLLIDALNERGWLPPRS
;
A
#
# COMPACT_ATOMS: atom_id res chain seq x y z
N TRP A 1 -19.76 -4.23 2.00
CA TRP A 1 -18.56 -3.63 1.42
C TRP A 1 -18.75 -2.21 0.90
N ARG A 2 -19.99 -1.77 0.60
CA ARG A 2 -20.38 -0.34 0.64
C ARG A 2 -19.84 0.46 1.85
N VAL A 3 -19.83 -0.15 3.04
CA VAL A 3 -19.26 0.45 4.25
C VAL A 3 -17.78 0.83 4.09
N ALA A 4 -16.96 0.06 3.35
CA ALA A 4 -15.54 0.36 3.17
C ALA A 4 -15.31 1.59 2.27
N TRP A 5 -16.16 1.81 1.26
CA TRP A 5 -16.14 3.04 0.45
C TRP A 5 -16.61 4.26 1.25
N GLU A 6 -17.58 4.06 2.13
CA GLU A 6 -18.05 5.09 3.06
C GLU A 6 -17.01 5.47 4.10
N LEU A 7 -16.07 4.59 4.48
CA LEU A 7 -14.96 4.96 5.37
C LEU A 7 -14.07 6.07 4.80
N GLN A 8 -13.93 6.12 3.46
CA GLN A 8 -13.16 7.17 2.79
C GLN A 8 -13.99 8.42 2.46
N GLN A 9 -15.32 8.34 2.46
CA GLN A 9 -16.17 9.49 2.14
C GLN A 9 -15.96 10.69 3.07
N PRO A 10 -15.87 10.55 4.42
CA PRO A 10 -15.56 11.67 5.31
C PRO A 10 -14.22 12.33 4.96
N TYR A 11 -13.20 11.55 4.60
CA TYR A 11 -11.89 12.06 4.19
C TYR A 11 -11.98 12.83 2.86
N VAL A 12 -12.61 12.25 1.85
CA VAL A 12 -12.79 12.87 0.53
C VAL A 12 -13.64 14.15 0.63
N LEU A 13 -14.76 14.10 1.37
CA LEU A 13 -15.62 15.25 1.63
C LEU A 13 -14.90 16.35 2.43
N HIS A 14 -14.04 15.99 3.39
CA HIS A 14 -13.19 16.93 4.10
C HIS A 14 -12.31 17.72 3.12
N TYR A 15 -11.68 17.07 2.14
CA TYR A 15 -10.85 17.75 1.15
C TYR A 15 -11.66 18.61 0.17
N HIS A 16 -12.80 18.12 -0.31
CA HIS A 16 -13.64 18.88 -1.25
C HIS A 16 -14.35 20.09 -0.60
N ARG A 17 -14.64 20.04 0.71
CA ARG A 17 -15.35 21.12 1.41
C ARG A 17 -14.44 22.11 2.15
N GLN A 18 -13.17 21.77 2.37
CA GLN A 18 -12.24 22.62 3.12
C GLN A 18 -11.15 23.26 2.28
N TRP A 19 -11.12 23.05 0.95
CA TRP A 19 -10.15 23.74 0.11
C TRP A 19 -10.43 25.25 0.09
N THR A 20 -9.51 26.04 0.65
CA THR A 20 -9.50 27.50 0.60
C THR A 20 -8.08 27.97 0.32
N ILE A 21 -7.93 29.17 -0.23
CA ILE A 21 -6.61 29.79 -0.49
C ILE A 21 -5.76 29.83 0.80
N SER A 22 -6.39 30.14 1.94
CA SER A 22 -5.73 30.17 3.25
C SER A 22 -5.21 28.78 3.67
N ARG A 23 -5.98 27.70 3.46
CA ARG A 23 -5.50 26.34 3.76
C ARG A 23 -4.44 25.85 2.78
N ASP A 24 -4.51 26.24 1.52
CA ASP A 24 -3.47 25.89 0.55
C ASP A 24 -2.13 26.55 0.94
N LEU A 25 -2.16 27.85 1.28
CA LEU A 25 -1.02 28.57 1.82
C LEU A 25 -0.51 27.95 3.13
N HIS A 26 -1.40 27.67 4.08
CA HIS A 26 -1.05 26.99 5.32
C HIS A 26 -0.40 25.63 5.06
N ARG A 27 -0.93 24.83 4.12
CA ARG A 27 -0.36 23.52 3.79
C ARG A 27 1.00 23.65 3.11
N ARG A 28 1.21 24.64 2.25
CA ARG A 28 2.54 24.93 1.66
C ARG A 28 3.55 25.32 2.73
N LEU A 29 3.16 26.19 3.68
CA LEU A 29 3.98 26.61 4.80
C LEU A 29 4.26 25.45 5.77
N LEU A 30 3.26 24.64 6.09
CA LEU A 30 3.40 23.45 6.93
C LEU A 30 4.30 22.42 6.27
N SER A 31 4.13 22.14 4.97
CA SER A 31 5.02 21.25 4.23
C SER A 31 6.43 21.82 4.10
N PHE A 32 6.60 23.15 4.02
CA PHE A 32 7.93 23.78 4.09
C PHE A 32 8.55 23.60 5.48
N TRP A 33 7.79 23.84 6.55
CA TRP A 33 8.26 23.65 7.92
C TRP A 33 8.58 22.18 8.22
N GLN A 34 7.71 21.24 7.84
CA GLN A 34 7.93 19.80 7.95
C GLN A 34 9.14 19.32 7.15
N ARG A 35 9.45 19.99 6.02
CA ARG A 35 10.67 19.70 5.23
C ARG A 35 11.96 20.16 5.92
N HIS A 36 11.94 21.25 6.69
CA HIS A 36 13.16 21.88 7.22
C HIS A 36 13.34 21.71 8.73
N ALA A 37 12.30 21.39 9.49
CA ALA A 37 12.35 21.22 10.94
C ALA A 37 12.32 19.73 11.31
N VAL A 38 13.45 19.20 11.81
CA VAL A 38 13.58 17.81 12.26
C VAL A 38 12.55 17.45 13.34
N ILE A 39 12.23 18.39 14.23
CA ILE A 39 11.21 18.27 15.30
C ILE A 39 9.77 18.12 14.79
N ALA A 40 9.53 18.41 13.51
CA ALA A 40 8.21 18.28 12.88
C ALA A 40 7.91 16.84 12.44
N ARG A 41 8.92 15.97 12.40
CA ARG A 41 8.71 14.53 12.17
C ARG A 41 8.19 13.93 13.47
N SER A 42 7.15 13.09 13.38
CA SER A 42 6.57 12.40 14.54
C SER A 42 7.62 11.67 15.38
N ASP A 43 8.66 11.17 14.72
CA ASP A 43 9.77 10.44 15.31
C ASP A 43 10.67 11.29 16.21
N PHE A 44 10.61 12.62 16.11
CA PHE A 44 11.37 13.54 16.97
C PHE A 44 10.44 14.46 17.78
N SER A 45 9.16 14.10 17.89
CA SER A 45 8.23 14.82 18.77
C SER A 45 8.64 14.67 20.24
N LEU A 46 8.31 15.66 21.07
CA LEU A 46 8.56 15.64 22.52
C LEU A 46 7.96 14.39 23.17
N VAL A 47 6.73 14.02 22.77
CA VAL A 47 6.05 12.82 23.27
C VAL A 47 6.83 11.55 22.93
N ARG A 48 7.26 11.37 21.68
CA ARG A 48 8.08 10.21 21.28
C ARG A 48 9.40 10.18 22.03
N SER A 49 10.05 11.33 22.18
CA SER A 49 11.34 11.44 22.89
C SER A 49 11.21 11.02 24.36
N LEU A 50 10.13 11.40 25.03
CA LEU A 50 9.81 10.97 26.41
C LEU A 50 9.54 9.46 26.49
N VAL A 51 8.79 8.90 25.53
CA VAL A 51 8.54 7.45 25.46
C VAL A 51 9.84 6.67 25.25
N ARG A 52 10.74 7.14 24.40
CA ARG A 52 12.05 6.50 24.18
C ARG A 52 12.92 6.51 25.42
N GLN A 53 12.95 7.64 26.11
CA GLN A 53 13.67 7.77 27.37
C GLN A 53 13.11 6.81 28.43
N TRP A 54 11.79 6.65 28.49
CA TRP A 54 11.13 5.67 29.36
C TRP A 54 11.50 4.21 29.00
N ASN A 55 11.60 3.91 27.71
CA ASN A 55 11.91 2.57 27.20
C ASN A 55 13.42 2.24 27.18
N GLY A 56 14.30 3.20 27.45
CA GLY A 56 15.76 2.99 27.42
C GLY A 56 16.34 2.75 26.02
N GLU A 57 15.73 3.33 24.98
CA GLU A 57 16.22 3.19 23.59
C GLU A 57 17.56 3.93 23.38
N PRO A 58 18.61 3.31 22.79
CA PRO A 58 19.93 3.92 22.61
C PRO A 58 20.00 4.94 21.45
N GLU A 59 20.85 5.97 21.59
CA GLU A 59 21.15 7.00 20.57
C GLU A 59 22.43 6.64 19.76
N PRO A 60 22.54 6.98 18.46
CA PRO A 60 21.60 7.76 17.66
C PRO A 60 20.38 6.95 17.19
N PHE A 61 19.19 7.51 17.40
CA PHE A 61 17.96 6.88 16.92
C PHE A 61 17.80 7.03 15.40
N HIS A 62 17.66 5.90 14.73
CA HIS A 62 17.35 5.84 13.30
C HIS A 62 16.00 5.14 13.11
N PRO A 63 14.95 5.84 12.66
CA PRO A 63 13.67 5.20 12.40
C PRO A 63 13.81 4.15 11.30
N TYR A 64 13.27 2.95 11.51
CA TYR A 64 13.27 1.90 10.49
C TYR A 64 12.27 2.21 9.36
N LEU A 65 11.27 3.07 9.59
CA LEU A 65 10.33 3.57 8.60
C LEU A 65 10.47 5.08 8.49
N TRP A 66 10.62 5.62 7.28
CA TRP A 66 10.55 7.07 7.07
C TRP A 66 9.86 7.44 5.76
N LEU A 67 9.37 8.68 5.71
CA LEU A 67 8.88 9.32 4.50
C LEU A 67 9.87 10.40 4.04
N ASP A 68 10.08 10.53 2.74
CA ASP A 68 10.80 11.66 2.15
C ASP A 68 9.87 12.83 1.78
N GLU A 69 10.45 13.88 1.19
CA GLU A 69 9.74 15.08 0.75
C GLU A 69 8.73 14.81 -0.39
N LEU A 70 8.93 13.73 -1.15
CA LEU A 70 8.04 13.27 -2.20
C LEU A 70 6.97 12.32 -1.66
N ARG A 71 6.92 12.12 -0.33
CA ARG A 71 6.06 11.17 0.38
C ARG A 71 6.31 9.72 -0.02
N ALA A 72 7.50 9.41 -0.54
CA ALA A 72 7.90 8.04 -0.71
C ALA A 72 8.20 7.43 0.67
N GLY A 73 7.64 6.26 0.94
CA GLY A 73 7.95 5.47 2.12
C GLY A 73 9.18 4.60 1.91
N PHE A 74 9.94 4.41 2.98
CA PHE A 74 11.14 3.59 3.02
C PHE A 74 11.13 2.80 4.32
N ILE A 75 11.34 1.49 4.22
CA ILE A 75 11.42 0.57 5.35
C ILE A 75 12.80 -0.12 5.29
N ASP A 76 13.58 0.00 6.36
CA ASP A 76 14.87 -0.65 6.55
C ASP A 76 14.68 -1.89 7.42
N PHE A 77 14.56 -3.06 6.79
CA PHE A 77 14.32 -4.32 7.48
C PHE A 77 15.56 -4.85 8.19
N ALA A 78 16.77 -4.34 7.89
CA ALA A 78 17.96 -4.66 8.67
C ALA A 78 17.86 -4.16 10.13
N ARG A 79 16.89 -3.28 10.42
CA ARG A 79 16.61 -2.74 11.76
C ARG A 79 15.34 -3.31 12.39
N THR A 80 14.73 -4.32 11.78
CA THR A 80 13.52 -4.98 12.27
C THR A 80 13.82 -6.39 12.76
N ASP A 81 12.92 -6.96 13.56
CA ASP A 81 12.91 -8.39 13.87
C ASP A 81 11.88 -9.09 12.96
N PRO A 82 12.32 -9.82 11.91
CA PRO A 82 11.41 -10.54 11.02
C PRO A 82 10.50 -11.54 11.76
N THR A 83 10.96 -12.08 12.89
CA THR A 83 10.16 -13.00 13.70
C THR A 83 9.07 -12.29 14.50
N ALA A 84 9.24 -10.99 14.81
CA ALA A 84 8.20 -10.19 15.43
C ALA A 84 7.04 -9.93 14.46
N HIS A 85 7.33 -9.62 13.20
CA HIS A 85 6.30 -9.43 12.17
C HIS A 85 5.43 -10.68 11.95
N ARG A 86 6.06 -11.85 11.91
CA ARG A 86 5.32 -13.12 11.82
C ARG A 86 4.42 -13.36 13.03
N ARG A 87 4.93 -13.13 14.24
CA ARG A 87 4.15 -13.27 15.48
C ARG A 87 2.96 -12.30 15.52
N GLU A 88 3.14 -11.08 15.03
CA GLU A 88 2.06 -10.09 14.93
C GLU A 88 0.98 -10.55 13.94
N LEU A 89 1.38 -11.07 12.79
CA LEU A 89 0.45 -11.67 11.82
C LEU A 89 -0.33 -12.84 12.44
N GLU A 90 0.36 -13.78 13.08
CA GLU A 90 -0.27 -14.92 13.76
C GLU A 90 -1.26 -14.48 14.85
N ALA A 91 -0.86 -13.52 15.68
CA ALA A 91 -1.72 -12.96 16.73
C ALA A 91 -2.95 -12.26 16.15
N HIS A 92 -2.79 -11.50 15.07
CA HIS A 92 -3.90 -10.86 14.37
C HIS A 92 -4.86 -11.91 13.79
N LEU A 93 -4.33 -12.95 13.13
CA LEU A 93 -5.15 -14.02 12.57
C LEU A 93 -5.90 -14.81 13.64
N ALA A 94 -5.29 -15.02 14.81
CA ALA A 94 -5.96 -15.67 15.94
C ALA A 94 -7.22 -14.91 16.39
N GLN A 95 -7.21 -13.57 16.31
CA GLN A 95 -8.40 -12.74 16.61
C GLN A 95 -9.54 -12.95 15.61
N TYR A 96 -9.23 -13.41 14.39
CA TYR A 96 -10.17 -13.62 13.30
C TYR A 96 -10.28 -15.10 12.89
N HIS A 97 -10.04 -16.02 13.83
CA HIS A 97 -10.18 -17.46 13.61
C HIS A 97 -9.36 -18.00 12.42
N GLY A 98 -8.18 -17.43 12.17
CA GLY A 98 -7.27 -17.84 11.11
C GLY A 98 -7.57 -17.23 9.73
N GLN A 99 -8.55 -16.35 9.62
CA GLN A 99 -8.90 -15.69 8.35
C GLN A 99 -8.65 -14.19 8.42
N LEU A 100 -8.50 -13.56 7.26
CA LEU A 100 -8.54 -12.10 7.19
C LEU A 100 -10.00 -11.63 7.22
N PRO A 101 -10.28 -10.43 7.77
CA PRO A 101 -11.59 -9.80 7.64
C PRO A 101 -11.94 -9.66 6.15
N HIS A 102 -13.00 -10.33 5.70
CA HIS A 102 -13.29 -10.45 4.27
C HIS A 102 -14.75 -10.25 3.89
N ALA A 103 -14.93 -9.98 2.61
CA ALA A 103 -16.22 -9.85 1.99
C ALA A 103 -16.78 -11.19 1.56
N PRO A 104 -18.07 -11.47 1.82
CA PRO A 104 -18.77 -12.47 1.02
C PRO A 104 -18.58 -12.14 -0.47
N VAL A 105 -18.26 -13.16 -1.28
CA VAL A 105 -17.98 -13.02 -2.72
C VAL A 105 -19.06 -12.20 -3.41
N GLU A 106 -20.34 -12.42 -3.10
CA GLU A 106 -21.45 -11.70 -3.72
C GLU A 106 -21.48 -10.22 -3.39
N ALA A 107 -21.13 -9.85 -2.15
CA ALA A 107 -21.06 -8.45 -1.74
C ALA A 107 -19.88 -7.74 -2.43
N TRP A 108 -18.74 -8.43 -2.56
CA TRP A 108 -17.59 -7.92 -3.30
C TRP A 108 -17.89 -7.79 -4.80
N ARG A 109 -18.53 -8.80 -5.40
CA ARG A 109 -18.93 -8.81 -6.81
C ARG A 109 -19.88 -7.67 -7.15
N ALA A 110 -20.84 -7.37 -6.26
CA ALA A 110 -21.75 -6.25 -6.44
C ALA A 110 -21.03 -4.89 -6.51
N ASP A 111 -19.93 -4.73 -5.74
CA ASP A 111 -19.15 -3.49 -5.72
C ASP A 111 -18.33 -3.29 -7.01
N LEU A 112 -18.09 -4.34 -7.81
CA LEU A 112 -17.37 -4.23 -9.10
C LEU A 112 -18.08 -3.34 -10.12
N ALA A 113 -19.40 -3.20 -10.04
CA ALA A 113 -20.13 -2.27 -10.91
C ALA A 113 -19.69 -0.81 -10.68
N GLN A 114 -19.43 -0.44 -9.43
CA GLN A 114 -18.93 0.89 -9.08
C GLN A 114 -17.47 1.05 -9.51
N VAL A 115 -16.65 0.02 -9.33
CA VAL A 115 -15.25 0.01 -9.79
C VAL A 115 -15.19 0.21 -11.31
N LYS A 116 -15.99 -0.51 -12.09
CA LYS A 116 -16.10 -0.34 -13.54
C LYS A 116 -16.43 1.09 -13.94
N THR A 117 -17.33 1.75 -13.20
CA THR A 117 -17.68 3.16 -13.43
C THR A 117 -16.45 4.06 -13.26
N TRP A 118 -15.63 3.84 -12.24
CA TRP A 118 -14.39 4.61 -12.03
C TRP A 118 -13.34 4.34 -13.11
N VAL A 119 -13.15 3.06 -13.48
CA VAL A 119 -12.23 2.66 -14.56
C VAL A 119 -12.62 3.36 -15.86
N SER A 120 -13.90 3.30 -16.21
CA SER A 120 -14.44 3.95 -17.42
C SER A 120 -14.21 5.47 -17.39
N ALA A 121 -14.44 6.10 -16.25
CA ALA A 121 -14.24 7.54 -16.11
C ALA A 121 -12.76 7.96 -16.29
N ILE A 122 -11.81 7.15 -15.80
CA ILE A 122 -10.37 7.41 -15.99
C ILE A 122 -9.97 7.24 -17.46
N GLN A 123 -10.44 6.15 -18.09
CA GLN A 123 -10.15 5.84 -19.48
C GLN A 123 -10.74 6.85 -20.47
N GLN A 124 -11.94 7.35 -20.22
CA GLN A 124 -12.55 8.42 -21.02
C GLN A 124 -11.77 9.73 -20.97
N ARG A 125 -10.95 9.95 -19.93
CA ARG A 125 -10.04 11.10 -19.83
C ARG A 125 -8.64 10.84 -20.42
N GLY A 126 -8.44 9.71 -21.09
CA GLY A 126 -7.17 9.30 -21.68
C GLY A 126 -6.19 8.63 -20.71
N GLY A 127 -6.63 8.29 -19.49
CA GLY A 127 -5.81 7.54 -18.54
C GLY A 127 -5.87 6.02 -18.79
N ASN A 128 -4.76 5.32 -18.56
CA ASN A 128 -4.75 3.86 -18.57
C ASN A 128 -4.89 3.33 -17.14
N VAL A 129 -5.71 2.30 -16.95
CA VAL A 129 -5.89 1.63 -15.67
C VAL A 129 -5.38 0.20 -15.78
N ILE A 130 -4.54 -0.20 -14.83
CA ILE A 130 -4.04 -1.55 -14.65
C ILE A 130 -4.23 -1.88 -13.17
N PHE A 131 -4.84 -3.02 -12.86
CA PHE A 131 -4.86 -3.51 -11.49
C PHE A 131 -3.61 -4.36 -11.25
N TYR A 132 -2.91 -4.09 -10.14
CA TYR A 132 -1.70 -4.82 -9.77
C TYR A 132 -1.83 -5.37 -8.35
N ALA A 133 -1.66 -6.69 -8.21
CA ALA A 133 -1.50 -7.35 -6.91
C ALA A 133 0.00 -7.51 -6.64
N THR A 134 0.48 -6.85 -5.60
CA THR A 134 1.89 -6.89 -5.15
C THR A 134 2.27 -8.29 -4.67
N PRO A 135 3.56 -8.66 -4.71
CA PRO A 135 3.97 -9.95 -4.17
C PRO A 135 3.73 -10.00 -2.66
N ILE A 136 3.34 -11.18 -2.21
CA ILE A 136 3.25 -11.57 -0.80
C ILE A 136 3.86 -12.97 -0.69
N SER A 137 4.35 -13.35 0.48
CA SER A 137 5.00 -14.65 0.68
C SER A 137 4.59 -15.31 2.00
N GLY A 138 5.18 -16.46 2.32
CA GLY A 138 5.06 -17.09 3.63
C GLY A 138 3.63 -17.37 4.08
N LEU A 139 3.34 -17.07 5.35
CA LEU A 139 2.03 -17.26 5.97
C LEU A 139 1.00 -16.29 5.39
N ARG A 140 1.41 -15.06 5.06
CA ARG A 140 0.53 -14.07 4.43
C ARG A 140 -0.09 -14.61 3.14
N HIS A 141 0.72 -15.15 2.24
CA HIS A 141 0.26 -15.71 0.96
C HIS A 141 -0.75 -16.85 1.17
N GLN A 142 -0.42 -17.78 2.07
CA GLN A 142 -1.30 -18.93 2.36
C GLN A 142 -2.68 -18.49 2.86
N VAL A 143 -2.72 -17.51 3.77
CA VAL A 143 -3.96 -17.02 4.36
C VAL A 143 -4.76 -16.20 3.36
N GLU A 144 -4.11 -15.40 2.52
CA GLU A 144 -4.79 -14.67 1.45
C GLU A 144 -5.42 -15.61 0.44
N GLU A 145 -4.73 -16.66 -0.02
CA GLU A 145 -5.30 -17.61 -0.98
C GLU A 145 -6.49 -18.38 -0.37
N GLN A 146 -6.45 -18.68 0.93
CA GLN A 146 -7.57 -19.31 1.64
C GLN A 146 -8.75 -18.36 1.83
N THR A 147 -8.50 -17.09 2.14
CA THR A 147 -9.54 -16.09 2.43
C THR A 147 -10.15 -15.51 1.16
N TYR A 148 -9.34 -15.31 0.13
CA TYR A 148 -9.68 -14.70 -1.15
C TYR A 148 -9.23 -15.58 -2.32
N PRO A 149 -9.83 -16.78 -2.51
CA PRO A 149 -9.46 -17.67 -3.60
C PRO A 149 -9.42 -16.92 -4.93
N ARG A 150 -8.26 -16.93 -5.60
CA ARG A 150 -7.98 -16.05 -6.74
C ARG A 150 -9.05 -16.11 -7.83
N ALA A 151 -9.52 -17.32 -8.14
CA ALA A 151 -10.55 -17.56 -9.16
C ALA A 151 -11.90 -16.90 -8.84
N LEU A 152 -12.25 -16.77 -7.56
CA LEU A 152 -13.50 -16.16 -7.10
C LEU A 152 -13.41 -14.63 -6.99
N TYR A 153 -12.21 -14.10 -6.75
CA TYR A 153 -11.95 -12.69 -6.55
C TYR A 153 -11.09 -12.10 -7.66
N TRP A 154 -9.76 -12.15 -7.54
CA TRP A 154 -8.81 -11.47 -8.42
C TRP A 154 -9.08 -11.68 -9.92
N ASP A 155 -9.31 -12.93 -10.34
CA ASP A 155 -9.50 -13.26 -11.76
C ASP A 155 -10.81 -12.70 -12.33
N GLN A 156 -11.74 -12.27 -11.48
CA GLN A 156 -12.98 -11.62 -11.90
C GLN A 156 -12.82 -10.10 -12.15
N LEU A 157 -11.75 -9.46 -11.65
CA LEU A 157 -11.54 -8.01 -11.79
C LEU A 157 -11.41 -7.58 -13.25
N GLY A 158 -10.60 -8.30 -14.03
CA GLY A 158 -10.35 -7.97 -15.43
C GLY A 158 -11.64 -8.01 -16.26
N PRO A 159 -12.35 -9.16 -16.31
CA PRO A 159 -13.63 -9.27 -17.01
C PRO A 159 -14.69 -8.26 -16.55
N ALA A 160 -14.78 -7.99 -15.24
CA ALA A 160 -15.80 -7.10 -14.71
C ALA A 160 -15.55 -5.62 -15.03
N THR A 161 -14.28 -5.20 -15.08
CA THR A 161 -13.91 -3.79 -15.22
C THR A 161 -13.48 -3.41 -16.63
N GLY A 162 -13.02 -4.37 -17.43
CA GLY A 162 -12.40 -4.13 -18.74
C GLY A 162 -10.96 -3.59 -18.66
N ALA A 163 -10.36 -3.54 -17.47
CA ALA A 163 -8.95 -3.19 -17.29
C ALA A 163 -8.08 -4.45 -17.15
N PRO A 164 -6.84 -4.46 -17.68
CA PRO A 164 -5.90 -5.55 -17.45
C PRO A 164 -5.54 -5.70 -15.97
N THR A 165 -5.22 -6.93 -15.56
CA THR A 165 -4.78 -7.28 -14.21
C THR A 165 -3.41 -7.95 -14.27
N LEU A 166 -2.52 -7.60 -13.34
CA LEU A 166 -1.22 -8.26 -13.15
C LEU A 166 -1.15 -8.80 -11.72
N HIS A 167 -1.07 -10.11 -11.56
CA HIS A 167 -0.72 -10.71 -10.28
C HIS A 167 0.79 -10.91 -10.22
N ALA A 168 1.45 -10.55 -9.11
CA ALA A 168 2.88 -10.78 -8.96
C ALA A 168 3.26 -12.26 -9.12
N ASP A 169 2.41 -13.18 -8.68
CA ASP A 169 2.60 -14.63 -8.84
C ASP A 169 2.70 -15.10 -10.31
N ASP A 170 2.16 -14.32 -11.26
CA ASP A 170 2.24 -14.62 -12.69
C ASP A 170 3.59 -14.20 -13.30
N VAL A 171 4.46 -13.55 -12.52
CA VAL A 171 5.77 -13.06 -12.94
C VAL A 171 6.81 -13.66 -12.00
N PRO A 172 7.57 -14.70 -12.40
CA PRO A 172 8.50 -15.39 -11.50
C PRO A 172 9.46 -14.46 -10.74
N ALA A 173 9.99 -13.43 -11.40
CA ALA A 173 10.89 -12.46 -10.77
C ALA A 173 10.22 -11.58 -9.69
N LEU A 174 8.90 -11.36 -9.77
CA LEU A 174 8.14 -10.64 -8.74
C LEU A 174 7.65 -11.60 -7.65
N ARG A 175 7.16 -12.78 -8.03
CA ARG A 175 6.72 -13.84 -7.11
C ARG A 175 7.81 -14.23 -6.11
N ASP A 176 9.02 -14.45 -6.63
CA ASP A 176 10.14 -14.96 -5.85
C ASP A 176 10.99 -13.82 -5.24
N PHE A 177 10.47 -12.58 -5.27
CA PHE A 177 11.16 -11.42 -4.71
C PHE A 177 11.27 -11.54 -3.17
N PRO A 178 12.44 -11.26 -2.57
CA PRO A 178 12.59 -11.34 -1.13
C PRO A 178 11.77 -10.27 -0.40
N LEU A 179 10.88 -10.71 0.50
CA LEU A 179 10.05 -9.85 1.34
C LEU A 179 10.33 -10.19 2.81
N ALA A 180 10.92 -9.25 3.54
CA ALA A 180 11.40 -9.49 4.91
C ALA A 180 10.26 -9.72 5.93
N ASP A 181 9.10 -9.12 5.69
CA ASP A 181 7.87 -9.25 6.51
C ASP A 181 6.72 -9.92 5.75
N GLU A 182 7.05 -10.65 4.68
CA GLU A 182 6.09 -11.38 3.83
C GLU A 182 5.14 -10.49 2.98
N SER A 183 5.29 -9.16 2.97
CA SER A 183 4.42 -8.28 2.15
C SER A 183 5.06 -6.98 1.64
N HIS A 184 6.12 -6.48 2.28
CA HIS A 184 6.78 -5.23 1.92
C HIS A 184 8.20 -5.45 1.40
N ILE A 185 8.60 -4.54 0.52
CA ILE A 185 9.92 -4.49 -0.08
C ILE A 185 10.84 -3.65 0.79
N ASP A 186 12.05 -4.14 1.01
CA ASP A 186 13.10 -3.36 1.67
C ASP A 186 13.49 -2.15 0.82
N TYR A 187 13.75 -1.02 1.47
CA TYR A 187 14.05 0.21 0.77
C TYR A 187 15.28 0.12 -0.15
N HIS A 188 16.28 -0.71 0.21
CA HIS A 188 17.47 -0.97 -0.61
C HIS A 188 17.10 -1.59 -1.96
N ASP A 189 16.00 -2.34 -2.00
CA ASP A 189 15.58 -3.15 -3.14
C ASP A 189 14.53 -2.46 -4.02
N LYS A 190 14.08 -1.24 -3.66
CA LYS A 190 13.05 -0.47 -4.40
C LYS A 190 13.36 -0.35 -5.88
N VAL A 191 14.59 0.05 -6.24
CA VAL A 191 14.98 0.24 -7.65
C VAL A 191 14.93 -1.09 -8.41
N ARG A 192 15.45 -2.17 -7.82
CA ARG A 192 15.42 -3.51 -8.43
C ARG A 192 13.99 -3.95 -8.67
N TYR A 193 13.14 -3.84 -7.66
CA TYR A 193 11.73 -4.21 -7.75
C TYR A 193 10.98 -3.39 -8.81
N THR A 194 11.15 -2.06 -8.81
CA THR A 194 10.50 -1.18 -9.78
C THR A 194 10.89 -1.53 -11.21
N ASN A 195 12.17 -1.85 -11.47
CA ASN A 195 12.61 -2.27 -12.79
C ASN A 195 11.93 -3.58 -13.22
N LEU A 196 11.86 -4.59 -12.34
CA LEU A 196 11.18 -5.85 -12.63
C LEU A 196 9.69 -5.66 -12.95
N LEU A 197 9.01 -4.78 -12.22
CA LEU A 197 7.62 -4.45 -12.50
C LEU A 197 7.48 -3.73 -13.85
N ILE A 198 8.34 -2.76 -14.15
CA ILE A 198 8.34 -2.04 -15.42
C ILE A 198 8.59 -3.00 -16.59
N ASP A 199 9.54 -3.92 -16.45
CA ASP A 199 9.85 -4.92 -17.46
C ASP A 199 8.64 -5.83 -17.72
N ALA A 200 7.99 -6.34 -16.66
CA ALA A 200 6.78 -7.14 -16.78
C ALA A 200 5.63 -6.40 -17.49
N LEU A 201 5.49 -5.09 -17.26
CA LEU A 201 4.49 -4.26 -17.92
C LEU A 201 4.86 -3.95 -19.39
N ASN A 202 6.14 -3.74 -19.69
CA ASN A 202 6.64 -3.52 -21.05
C ASN A 202 6.49 -4.76 -21.93
N GLU A 203 6.82 -5.95 -21.41
CA GLU A 203 6.67 -7.24 -22.11
C GLU A 203 5.22 -7.47 -22.57
N ARG A 204 4.26 -6.94 -21.82
CA ARG A 204 2.83 -7.01 -22.12
C ARG A 204 2.33 -5.87 -23.00
N GLY A 205 3.18 -4.89 -23.32
CA GLY A 205 2.82 -3.69 -24.07
C GLY A 205 1.86 -2.76 -23.33
N TRP A 206 1.88 -2.78 -21.99
CA TRP A 206 0.92 -2.01 -21.18
C TRP A 206 1.41 -0.62 -20.78
N LEU A 207 2.70 -0.33 -21.01
CA LEU A 207 3.25 1.01 -20.89
C LEU A 207 3.31 1.68 -22.25
N PRO A 208 3.10 3.01 -22.32
CA PRO A 208 3.34 3.74 -23.56
C PRO A 208 4.83 3.63 -23.94
N PRO A 209 5.16 3.67 -25.24
CA PRO A 209 6.55 3.70 -25.69
C PRO A 209 7.28 4.88 -25.04
N ARG A 210 8.51 4.66 -24.60
CA ARG A 210 9.35 5.71 -24.04
C ARG A 210 9.58 6.76 -25.14
N SER A 211 9.13 8.00 -24.89
CA SER A 211 9.42 9.18 -25.72
C SER A 211 10.86 9.63 -25.55
#